data_AF-A0A8J8KYW2-F1
#
_entry.id   AF-A0A8J8KYW2-F1
#
_cell.length_a   1.000
_cell.length_b   1.000
_cell.length_c   1.000
_cell.angle_alpha   90.00
_cell.angle_beta   90.00
_cell.angle_gamma   90.00
#
_symmetry.space_group_name_H-M   'P 1'
#
loop_
_entity.id
_entity.type
_entity.pdbx_description
1 polymer ?
#
loop_
_entity_poly.entity_id
_entity_poly.type
_entity_poly.pdbx_seq_one_letter_code
_entity_poly.pdbx_strand_id
1 'polypeptide(L)'
;MLRIGNAAVLPCLGSIQRALSRLLLPGWVLLAALSAPAQVAEARARTIPELKAFFQQNCTRCHGLDGSAKGPDGRRLGGLDFTKAAHEFRTLSGPASEREIRTMIRTIRKGILFGYSMPAWKDQLSQEDATLMVREILLKAETGRTIEP
;
A
#
# COMPACT_ATOMS: atom_id res chain seq x y z
N MET A 1 -47.60 -46.29 20.72
CA MET A 1 -46.96 -45.78 21.95
C MET A 1 -45.53 -46.31 22.03
N LEU A 2 -44.65 -45.58 22.74
CA LEU A 2 -43.32 -45.99 23.22
C LEU A 2 -42.19 -46.30 22.20
N ARG A 3 -40.97 -46.26 22.75
CA ARG A 3 -39.62 -46.42 22.13
C ARG A 3 -38.94 -47.69 22.67
N ILE A 4 -37.63 -47.81 22.39
CA ILE A 4 -36.62 -48.78 22.90
C ILE A 4 -36.53 -49.99 21.95
N GLY A 5 -35.39 -50.44 21.42
CA GLY A 5 -33.96 -50.24 21.76
C GLY A 5 -33.31 -51.65 21.92
N ASN A 6 -32.00 -51.91 21.81
CA ASN A 6 -30.81 -51.13 21.44
C ASN A 6 -29.63 -52.13 21.21
N ALA A 7 -28.65 -51.83 20.33
CA ALA A 7 -27.32 -52.50 20.22
C ALA A 7 -27.29 -54.04 19.94
N ALA A 8 -26.18 -54.70 19.56
CA ALA A 8 -25.03 -54.35 18.70
C ALA A 8 -24.31 -55.66 18.27
N VAL A 9 -23.56 -55.69 17.15
CA VAL A 9 -22.84 -56.90 16.69
C VAL A 9 -21.46 -56.56 16.10
N LEU A 10 -20.40 -57.13 16.69
CA LEU A 10 -18.97 -57.23 16.30
C LEU A 10 -18.32 -58.26 17.27
N PRO A 11 -17.09 -58.78 17.11
CA PRO A 11 -16.05 -58.58 16.06
C PRO A 11 -16.19 -59.67 14.96
N CYS A 12 -15.21 -60.21 14.19
CA CYS A 12 -13.73 -60.13 14.04
C CYS A 12 -13.42 -60.10 12.52
N LEU A 13 -12.44 -59.36 12.00
CA LEU A 13 -10.96 -59.55 12.07
C LEU A 13 -10.43 -60.85 11.42
N GLY A 14 -10.10 -60.73 10.14
CA GLY A 14 -9.28 -61.68 9.39
C GLY A 14 -9.14 -61.25 7.91
N SER A 15 -7.98 -61.20 7.25
CA SER A 15 -6.58 -60.94 7.63
C SER A 15 -5.77 -61.13 6.33
N ILE A 16 -4.85 -60.20 6.03
CA ILE A 16 -3.61 -60.47 5.26
C ILE A 16 -3.80 -61.13 3.86
N GLN A 17 -4.49 -60.48 2.90
CA GLN A 17 -4.35 -60.88 1.48
C GLN A 17 -4.60 -59.75 0.44
N ARG A 18 -3.88 -58.63 0.56
CA ARG A 18 -3.79 -57.60 -0.51
C ARG A 18 -2.35 -57.14 -0.74
N ALA A 19 -1.61 -57.92 -1.51
CA ALA A 19 -0.22 -57.64 -1.84
C ALA A 19 -0.07 -56.40 -2.76
N LEU A 20 0.51 -55.34 -2.20
CA LEU A 20 1.62 -54.59 -2.78
C LEU A 20 1.61 -54.43 -4.32
N SER A 21 0.64 -53.67 -4.84
CA SER A 21 0.50 -53.39 -6.29
C SER A 21 -0.12 -52.03 -6.61
N ARG A 22 -0.14 -51.10 -5.64
CA ARG A 22 -0.72 -49.75 -5.79
C ARG A 22 0.13 -48.70 -5.06
N LEU A 23 0.26 -47.52 -5.68
CA LEU A 23 0.84 -46.30 -5.12
C LEU A 23 2.36 -46.32 -4.81
N LEU A 24 3.16 -46.84 -5.74
CA LEU A 24 4.46 -46.22 -6.01
C LEU A 24 4.24 -45.07 -7.00
N LEU A 25 3.87 -43.89 -6.48
CA LEU A 25 4.03 -42.65 -7.23
C LEU A 25 5.54 -42.46 -7.49
N PRO A 26 5.96 -42.17 -8.73
CA PRO A 26 7.37 -41.94 -9.00
C PRO A 26 7.90 -40.76 -8.18
N GLY A 27 9.04 -40.92 -7.51
CA GLY A 27 9.54 -39.95 -6.52
C GLY A 27 9.74 -38.53 -7.03
N TRP A 28 9.85 -38.34 -8.35
CA TRP A 28 9.89 -37.03 -9.00
C TRP A 28 8.62 -36.19 -8.80
N VAL A 29 7.45 -36.81 -8.59
CA VAL A 29 6.18 -36.10 -8.34
C VAL A 29 6.20 -35.33 -7.01
N LEU A 30 6.88 -35.86 -5.99
CA LEU A 30 7.02 -35.20 -4.68
C LEU A 30 8.08 -34.09 -4.67
N LEU A 31 9.06 -34.13 -5.58
CA LEU A 31 10.14 -33.13 -5.63
C LEU A 31 9.71 -31.82 -6.31
N ALA A 32 8.80 -31.89 -7.29
CA ALA A 32 8.33 -30.73 -8.06
C ALA A 32 7.52 -29.70 -7.25
N ALA A 33 6.99 -30.09 -6.08
CA ALA A 33 6.16 -29.22 -5.24
C ALA A 33 6.97 -28.16 -4.44
N LEU A 34 8.28 -28.36 -4.25
CA LEU A 34 9.15 -27.46 -3.47
C LEU A 34 9.84 -26.38 -4.32
N SER A 35 9.74 -26.45 -5.65
CA SER A 35 10.41 -25.55 -6.58
C SER A 35 9.47 -24.51 -7.22
N ALA A 36 8.29 -24.26 -6.62
CA ALA A 36 7.48 -23.10 -6.98
C ALA A 36 8.26 -21.82 -6.61
N PRO A 37 8.60 -20.93 -7.56
CA PRO A 37 9.26 -19.69 -7.23
C PRO A 37 8.29 -18.85 -6.40
N ALA A 38 8.65 -18.54 -5.15
CA ALA A 38 7.93 -17.55 -4.37
C ALA A 38 8.00 -16.23 -5.15
N GLN A 39 6.85 -15.78 -5.68
CA GLN A 39 6.80 -14.49 -6.35
C GLN A 39 7.02 -13.41 -5.30
N VAL A 40 8.27 -12.94 -5.19
CA VAL A 40 8.60 -11.69 -4.52
C VAL A 40 7.91 -10.61 -5.32
N ALA A 41 6.69 -10.27 -4.92
CA ALA A 41 5.89 -9.25 -5.57
C ALA A 41 6.61 -7.91 -5.40
N GLU A 42 7.29 -7.46 -6.45
CA GLU A 42 7.78 -6.09 -6.52
C GLU A 42 6.60 -5.17 -6.24
N ALA A 43 6.80 -4.26 -5.27
CA ALA A 43 5.71 -3.49 -4.70
C ALA A 43 5.07 -2.62 -5.80
N ARG A 44 3.90 -3.05 -6.29
CA ARG A 44 3.21 -2.36 -7.39
C ARG A 44 3.02 -0.89 -7.03
N ALA A 45 3.17 -0.02 -8.01
CA ALA A 45 2.80 1.37 -7.86
C ALA A 45 1.35 1.46 -7.34
N ARG A 46 1.13 2.31 -6.34
CA ARG A 46 -0.19 2.51 -5.75
C ARG A 46 -1.07 3.32 -6.69
N THR A 47 -2.35 2.94 -6.72
CA THR A 47 -3.39 3.69 -7.43
C THR A 47 -3.62 5.04 -6.76
N ILE A 48 -4.22 5.98 -7.50
CA ILE A 48 -4.49 7.33 -6.97
C ILE A 48 -5.34 7.29 -5.67
N PRO A 49 -6.40 6.46 -5.54
CA PRO A 49 -7.12 6.34 -4.27
C PRO A 49 -6.25 5.83 -3.09
N GLU A 50 -5.36 4.87 -3.34
CA GLU A 50 -4.43 4.36 -2.31
C GLU A 50 -3.39 5.42 -1.88
N LEU A 51 -2.99 6.30 -2.80
CA LEU A 51 -2.09 7.42 -2.52
C LEU A 51 -2.81 8.57 -1.80
N LYS A 52 -4.07 8.86 -2.15
CA LYS A 52 -4.91 9.83 -1.41
C LYS A 52 -5.26 9.33 -0.01
N ALA A 53 -5.60 8.05 0.17
CA ALA A 53 -5.84 7.45 1.49
C ALA A 53 -4.58 7.56 2.38
N PHE A 54 -3.40 7.31 1.81
CA PHE A 54 -2.13 7.54 2.50
C PHE A 54 -1.92 9.02 2.85
N PHE A 55 -2.22 9.95 1.95
CA PHE A 55 -2.17 11.40 2.25
C PHE A 55 -3.10 11.76 3.41
N GLN A 56 -4.35 11.25 3.41
CA GLN A 56 -5.31 11.49 4.49
C GLN A 56 -4.78 11.05 5.86
N GLN A 57 -4.22 9.84 5.92
CA GLN A 57 -3.71 9.24 7.15
C GLN A 57 -2.42 9.92 7.67
N ASN A 58 -1.53 10.37 6.77
CA ASN A 58 -0.14 10.71 7.12
C ASN A 58 0.22 12.20 6.99
N CYS A 59 -0.49 12.96 6.16
CA CYS A 59 -0.08 14.33 5.76
C CYS A 59 -1.02 15.43 6.29
N THR A 60 -2.30 15.13 6.48
CA THR A 60 -3.37 16.13 6.75
C THR A 60 -3.18 16.92 8.04
N ARG A 61 -2.53 16.35 9.06
CA ARG A 61 -2.25 17.04 10.34
C ARG A 61 -1.44 18.33 10.13
N CYS A 62 -0.53 18.35 9.16
CA CYS A 62 0.24 19.53 8.78
C CYS A 62 -0.36 20.20 7.52
N HIS A 63 -0.60 19.44 6.46
CA HIS A 63 -1.01 20.01 5.17
C HIS A 63 -2.51 20.29 5.03
N GLY A 64 -3.35 19.94 6.01
CA GLY A 64 -4.81 20.06 5.92
C GLY A 64 -5.46 18.98 5.05
N LEU A 65 -6.78 18.89 5.15
CA LEU A 65 -7.60 17.93 4.38
C LEU A 65 -7.67 18.24 2.88
N ASP A 66 -7.54 19.52 2.51
CA ASP A 66 -7.55 20.06 1.15
C ASP A 66 -6.14 20.39 0.61
N GLY A 67 -5.09 20.14 1.40
CA GLY A 67 -3.72 20.50 1.06
C GLY A 67 -3.32 21.95 1.38
N SER A 68 -4.20 22.78 1.93
CA SER A 68 -3.96 24.23 2.13
C SER A 68 -3.07 24.64 3.31
N ALA A 69 -2.34 23.69 3.92
CA ALA A 69 -1.53 23.89 5.13
C ALA A 69 -2.27 24.48 6.35
N LYS A 70 -3.60 24.42 6.36
CA LYS A 70 -4.46 24.90 7.46
C LYS A 70 -4.81 23.82 8.50
N GLY A 71 -4.17 22.65 8.41
CA GLY A 71 -4.28 21.58 9.42
C GLY A 71 -3.79 22.02 10.82
N PRO A 72 -4.09 21.24 11.87
CA PRO A 72 -3.81 21.61 13.27
C PRO A 72 -2.41 22.15 13.56
N ASP A 73 -1.37 21.59 12.92
CA ASP A 73 0.01 22.03 13.08
C ASP A 73 0.55 22.86 11.90
N GLY A 74 -0.19 22.94 10.78
CA GLY A 74 0.31 23.46 9.50
C GLY A 74 0.78 24.92 9.55
N ARG A 75 -0.06 25.82 10.06
CA ARG A 75 0.29 27.25 10.23
C ARG A 75 1.43 27.47 11.24
N ARG A 76 1.58 26.58 12.22
CA ARG A 76 2.61 26.66 13.27
C ARG A 76 3.97 26.16 12.79
N LEU A 77 3.98 25.20 11.87
CA LEU A 77 5.18 24.53 11.35
C LEU A 77 5.64 25.04 9.98
N GLY A 78 4.93 26.00 9.38
CA GLY A 78 5.24 26.54 8.05
C GLY A 78 5.05 25.52 6.93
N GLY A 79 4.03 24.66 7.04
CA GLY A 79 3.74 23.64 6.03
C GLY A 79 3.48 24.22 4.65
N LEU A 80 3.95 23.54 3.59
CA LEU A 80 3.69 23.95 2.21
C LEU A 80 2.19 23.86 1.89
N ASP A 81 1.60 24.99 1.50
CA ASP A 81 0.26 25.08 0.94
C ASP A 81 0.27 24.54 -0.50
N PHE A 82 -0.31 23.35 -0.69
CA PHE A 82 -0.38 22.68 -1.98
C PHE A 82 -1.41 23.30 -2.93
N THR A 83 -2.43 24.02 -2.43
CA THR A 83 -3.44 24.64 -3.30
C THR A 83 -2.87 25.92 -3.92
N LYS A 84 -2.09 26.67 -3.15
CA LYS A 84 -1.24 27.74 -3.67
C LYS A 84 -0.18 27.19 -4.64
N ALA A 85 0.56 26.14 -4.26
CA ALA A 85 1.58 25.56 -5.13
C ALA A 85 0.99 24.99 -6.44
N ALA A 86 -0.20 24.39 -6.40
CA ALA A 86 -0.92 23.95 -7.59
C ALA A 86 -1.30 25.12 -8.52
N HIS A 87 -1.72 26.26 -7.96
CA HIS A 87 -2.00 27.47 -8.74
C HIS A 87 -0.73 28.04 -9.39
N GLU A 88 0.36 28.18 -8.63
CA GLU A 88 1.65 28.65 -9.17
C GLU A 88 2.23 27.67 -10.20
N PHE A 89 2.09 26.36 -9.97
CA PHE A 89 2.53 25.34 -10.92
C PHE A 89 1.75 25.37 -12.25
N ARG A 90 0.46 25.73 -12.24
CA ARG A 90 -0.35 25.91 -13.47
C ARG A 90 0.12 27.08 -14.34
N THR A 91 0.84 28.06 -13.78
CA THR A 91 1.41 29.18 -14.55
C THR A 91 2.89 28.99 -14.89
N LEU A 92 3.59 28.08 -14.20
CA LEU A 92 4.95 27.66 -14.54
C LEU A 92 4.96 26.64 -15.69
N SER A 93 5.99 26.68 -16.54
CA SER A 93 6.13 25.77 -17.67
C SER A 93 7.59 25.50 -18.03
N GLY A 94 7.84 24.39 -18.71
CA GLY A 94 9.18 23.99 -19.15
C GLY A 94 10.12 23.53 -18.02
N PRO A 95 11.45 23.72 -18.16
CA PRO A 95 12.44 23.13 -17.24
C PRO A 95 12.33 23.55 -15.76
N ALA A 96 11.72 24.70 -15.48
CA ALA A 96 11.57 25.23 -14.13
C ALA A 96 10.58 24.40 -13.28
N SER A 97 9.39 24.12 -13.82
CA SER A 97 8.35 23.36 -13.12
C SER A 97 8.79 21.90 -12.87
N GLU A 98 9.51 21.31 -13.83
CA GLU A 98 10.13 19.98 -13.66
C GLU A 98 11.25 19.95 -12.59
N ARG A 99 11.99 21.04 -12.37
CA ARG A 99 12.94 21.16 -11.24
C ARG A 99 12.21 21.18 -9.89
N GLU A 100 11.02 21.79 -9.85
CA GLU A 100 10.18 21.88 -8.66
C GLU A 100 9.54 20.53 -8.31
N ILE A 101 8.95 19.82 -9.27
CA ILE A 101 8.47 18.43 -9.09
C ILE A 101 9.57 17.52 -8.52
N ARG A 102 10.76 17.53 -9.13
CA ARG A 102 11.91 16.75 -8.62
C ARG A 102 12.34 17.14 -7.21
N THR A 103 12.01 18.36 -6.77
CA THR A 103 12.28 18.84 -5.42
C THR A 103 11.18 18.41 -4.45
N MET A 104 9.91 18.54 -4.80
CA MET A 104 8.78 18.01 -4.01
C MET A 104 8.91 16.50 -3.76
N ILE A 105 9.19 15.71 -4.80
CA ILE A 105 9.40 14.25 -4.69
C ILE A 105 10.57 13.92 -3.75
N ARG A 106 11.69 14.65 -3.88
CA ARG A 106 12.86 14.49 -3.00
C ARG A 106 12.49 14.80 -1.54
N THR A 107 11.76 15.88 -1.29
CA THR A 107 11.34 16.32 0.04
C THR A 107 10.38 15.31 0.68
N ILE A 108 9.38 14.80 -0.05
CA ILE A 108 8.45 13.79 0.46
C ILE A 108 9.19 12.51 0.86
N ARG A 109 10.13 12.03 0.03
CA ARG A 109 10.88 10.81 0.33
C ARG A 109 11.94 11.02 1.43
N LYS A 110 12.62 12.18 1.49
CA LYS A 110 13.73 12.43 2.45
C LYS A 110 13.34 13.16 3.75
N GLY A 111 12.15 13.75 3.83
CA GLY A 111 11.72 14.57 4.98
C GLY A 111 12.45 15.91 5.09
N ILE A 112 12.15 16.65 6.17
CA ILE A 112 12.80 17.92 6.53
C ILE A 112 13.20 17.86 8.00
N LEU A 113 14.51 17.72 8.25
CA LEU A 113 15.05 17.52 9.61
C LEU A 113 15.25 18.82 10.39
N PHE A 114 15.75 19.87 9.73
CA PHE A 114 15.93 21.19 10.36
C PHE A 114 14.58 21.89 10.49
N GLY A 115 14.14 22.14 11.73
CA GLY A 115 12.84 22.78 12.02
C GLY A 115 11.70 21.83 12.41
N TYR A 116 11.94 20.51 12.51
CA TYR A 116 10.97 19.53 13.07
C TYR A 116 9.61 19.38 12.32
N SER A 117 9.49 19.79 11.05
CA SER A 117 8.17 19.91 10.39
C SER A 117 7.69 18.74 9.54
N MET A 118 8.54 17.82 9.07
CA MET A 118 8.10 16.77 8.12
C MET A 118 8.94 15.47 8.16
N PRO A 119 8.32 14.28 8.40
CA PRO A 119 9.02 13.00 8.37
C PRO A 119 9.39 12.54 6.95
N ALA A 120 10.30 11.57 6.86
CA ALA A 120 10.77 10.97 5.61
C ALA A 120 9.93 9.74 5.24
N TRP A 121 9.38 9.70 4.03
CA TRP A 121 8.52 8.61 3.56
C TRP A 121 9.19 7.66 2.54
N LYS A 122 10.52 7.70 2.40
CA LYS A 122 11.29 6.90 1.40
C LYS A 122 11.03 5.40 1.42
N ASP A 123 10.62 4.85 2.57
CA ASP A 123 10.45 3.41 2.82
C ASP A 123 8.99 2.95 2.65
N GLN A 124 8.04 3.89 2.57
CA GLN A 124 6.63 3.64 2.27
C GLN A 124 6.25 4.10 0.86
N LEU A 125 6.84 5.19 0.37
CA LEU A 125 6.65 5.72 -0.98
C LEU A 125 7.83 5.37 -1.88
N SER A 126 7.56 4.55 -2.89
CA SER A 126 8.46 4.33 -4.03
C SER A 126 8.74 5.64 -4.78
N GLN A 127 9.67 5.61 -5.74
CA GLN A 127 9.97 6.78 -6.54
C GLN A 127 8.78 7.14 -7.46
N GLU A 128 8.02 6.12 -7.84
CA GLU A 128 6.86 6.09 -8.71
C GLU A 128 5.63 6.62 -7.96
N ASP A 129 5.33 6.07 -6.77
CA ASP A 129 4.26 6.51 -5.87
C ASP A 129 4.40 8.00 -5.53
N ALA A 130 5.62 8.45 -5.18
CA ALA A 130 5.87 9.85 -4.86
C ALA A 130 5.74 10.77 -6.09
N THR A 131 6.04 10.26 -7.29
CA THR A 131 5.85 11.00 -8.55
C THR A 131 4.36 11.14 -8.89
N LEU A 132 3.58 10.06 -8.75
CA LEU A 132 2.13 10.06 -8.90
C LEU A 132 1.48 11.00 -7.88
N MET A 133 1.84 10.90 -6.60
CA MET A 133 1.32 11.75 -5.53
C MET A 133 1.56 13.24 -5.83
N VAL A 134 2.77 13.64 -6.24
CA VAL A 134 3.05 15.04 -6.57
C VAL A 134 2.24 15.51 -7.78
N ARG A 135 2.26 14.78 -8.91
CA ARG A 135 1.62 15.23 -10.16
C ARG A 135 0.09 15.16 -10.13
N GLU A 136 -0.46 14.07 -9.58
CA GLU A 136 -1.90 13.75 -9.69
C GLU A 136 -2.73 14.14 -8.47
N ILE A 137 -2.09 14.40 -7.32
CA ILE A 137 -2.79 14.80 -6.09
C ILE A 137 -2.37 16.20 -5.66
N LEU A 138 -1.10 16.42 -5.33
CA LEU A 138 -0.65 17.66 -4.68
C LEU A 138 -0.72 18.87 -5.63
N LEU A 139 -0.23 18.73 -6.86
CA LEU A 139 -0.31 19.79 -7.89
C LEU A 139 -1.70 19.93 -8.54
N LYS A 140 -2.70 19.19 -8.04
CA LYS A 140 -4.12 19.31 -8.40
C LYS A 140 -5.01 19.69 -7.21
N ALA A 141 -4.43 19.98 -6.04
CA ALA A 141 -5.15 20.40 -4.84
C ALA A 141 -5.79 21.79 -5.02
N GLU A 142 -6.98 21.99 -4.44
CA GLU A 142 -7.74 23.25 -4.54
C GLU A 142 -8.40 23.57 -3.19
N THR A 143 -8.33 24.83 -2.76
CA THR A 143 -8.76 25.26 -1.42
C THR A 143 -10.23 24.90 -1.15
N GLY A 144 -10.48 24.20 -0.05
CA GLY A 144 -11.81 23.75 0.34
C GLY A 144 -12.29 22.46 -0.34
N ARG A 145 -11.53 21.86 -1.27
CA ARG A 145 -11.81 20.52 -1.80
C ARG A 145 -10.93 19.48 -1.10
N THR A 146 -11.53 18.66 -0.26
CA THR A 146 -10.87 17.54 0.42
C THR A 146 -10.21 16.59 -0.59
N ILE A 147 -9.01 16.12 -0.26
CA ILE A 147 -8.31 15.06 -0.97
C ILE A 147 -8.89 13.72 -0.49
N GLU A 148 -9.99 13.27 -1.09
CA GLU A 148 -10.74 12.04 -0.74
C GLU A 148 -10.41 10.90 -1.71
N PRO A 149 -10.17 9.66 -1.23
CA PRO A 149 -9.75 8.48 -2.02
C PRO A 149 -10.37 8.32 -3.41
#